data_AF-A0AAD7ZZC7-F1
#
_entry.id   AF-A0AAD7ZZC7-F1
#
_cell.length_a   1.000
_cell.length_b   1.000
_cell.length_c   1.000
_cell.angle_alpha   90.00
_cell.angle_beta   90.00
_cell.angle_gamma   90.00
#
_symmetry.space_group_name_H-M   'P 1'
#
loop_
_entity.id
_entity.type
_entity.pdbx_description
1 polymer ?
#
loop_
_entity_poly.entity_id
_entity_poly.type
_entity_poly.pdbx_seq_one_letter_code
_entity_poly.pdbx_strand_id
1 'polypeptide(L)' 'MTAFEEMGVLPEIGKAVEEMDWMLPTDVQAEAIPLILGGGDVLMAAETGSGKTGAFCLPSFRLY' A
#
# COMPACT_ATOMS: atom_id res chain seq x y z
N MET A 1 -14.08 -6.32 -2.20
CA MET A 1 -13.01 -5.60 -2.91
C MET A 1 -12.61 -4.45 -2.01
N THR A 2 -11.40 -4.50 -1.45
CA THR A 2 -10.92 -3.42 -0.57
C THR A 2 -10.33 -2.29 -1.42
N ALA A 3 -10.25 -1.08 -0.87
CA ALA A 3 -9.58 0.05 -1.54
C ALA A 3 -8.10 -0.27 -1.89
N PHE A 4 -7.48 -1.20 -1.16
CA PHE A 4 -6.12 -1.65 -1.45
C PHE A 4 -6.03 -2.57 -2.66
N GLU A 5 -6.98 -3.50 -2.84
CA GLU A 5 -7.02 -4.37 -4.02
C GLU A 5 -7.16 -3.56 -5.32
N GLU A 6 -7.89 -2.44 -5.29
CA GLU A 6 -8.01 -1.52 -6.43
C GLU A 6 -6.68 -0.86 -6.82
N MET A 7 -5.72 -0.76 -5.91
CA MET A 7 -4.37 -0.24 -6.18
C MET A 7 -3.44 -1.27 -6.86
N GLY A 8 -3.90 -2.52 -7.04
CA GLY A 8 -3.13 -3.57 -7.72
C GLY A 8 -2.24 -4.42 -6.79
N VAL A 9 -2.45 -4.37 -5.47
CA VAL A 9 -1.82 -5.31 -4.53
C VAL A 9 -2.45 -6.70 -4.65
N LEU A 10 -1.75 -7.72 -4.14
CA LEU A 10 -2.27 -9.09 -4.12
C LEU A 10 -3.54 -9.21 -3.25
N PRO A 11 -4.51 -10.07 -3.61
CA PRO A 11 -5.73 -10.28 -2.81
C PRO A 11 -5.46 -10.70 -1.36
N GLU A 12 -4.37 -11.43 -1.11
CA GLU A 12 -3.93 -11.82 0.24
C GLU A 12 -3.57 -10.60 1.08
N ILE A 13 -2.96 -9.58 0.46
CA ILE A 13 -2.66 -8.31 1.11
C ILE A 13 -3.97 -7.54 1.38
N GLY A 14 -4.90 -7.55 0.41
CA GLY A 14 -6.24 -7.00 0.57
C GLY A 14 -6.99 -7.55 1.78
N LYS A 15 -6.95 -8.87 1.99
CA LYS A 15 -7.54 -9.52 3.17
C LYS A 15 -6.80 -9.17 4.46
N ALA A 16 -5.46 -9.17 4.43
CA ALA A 16 -4.66 -8.88 5.61
C ALA A 16 -4.90 -7.46 6.14
N VAL A 17 -5.03 -6.46 5.25
CA VAL A 17 -5.34 -5.09 5.66
C VAL A 17 -6.77 -4.95 6.18
N GLU A 18 -7.74 -5.70 5.64
CA GLU A 18 -9.11 -5.75 6.16
C GLU A 18 -9.15 -6.34 7.58
N GLU A 19 -8.43 -7.42 7.84
CA GLU A 19 -8.28 -8.03 9.18
C GLU A 19 -7.58 -7.11 10.19
N MET A 20 -6.78 -6.15 9.72
CA MET A 20 -6.13 -5.12 10.53
C MET A 20 -6.99 -3.85 10.68
N ASP A 21 -8.23 -3.85 10.21
CA ASP A 21 -9.13 -2.69 10.16
C ASP A 21 -8.58 -1.49 9.36
N TRP A 22 -7.68 -1.74 8.41
CA TRP A 22 -7.17 -0.73 7.47
C TRP A 22 -8.13 -0.62 6.29
N MET A 23 -9.26 0.04 6.53
CA MET A 23 -10.35 0.14 5.56
C MET A 23 -10.03 1.04 4.36
N LEU A 24 -9.26 2.10 4.59
CA LEU A 24 -8.89 3.10 3.58
C LEU A 24 -7.38 3.38 3.64
N PRO A 25 -6.71 3.55 2.49
CA PRO A 25 -5.34 4.00 2.48
C PRO A 25 -5.22 5.43 3.00
N THR A 26 -4.09 5.74 3.64
CA THR A 26 -3.72 7.15 3.87
C THR A 26 -3.29 7.82 2.56
N ASP A 27 -3.25 9.15 2.52
CA ASP A 27 -2.87 9.90 1.31
C ASP A 27 -1.52 9.42 0.73
N VAL A 28 -0.50 9.25 1.58
CA VAL A 28 0.82 8.77 1.14
C VAL A 28 0.79 7.32 0.63
N GLN A 29 -0.12 6.48 1.14
CA GLN A 29 -0.27 5.11 0.66
C GLN A 29 -0.96 5.09 -0.71
N ALA A 30 -2.06 5.85 -0.85
CA ALA A 30 -2.81 5.95 -2.09
C ALA A 30 -1.97 6.48 -3.26
N GLU A 31 -1.07 7.43 -2.99
CA GLU A 31 -0.14 7.96 -4.00
C GLU A 31 1.02 7.01 -4.29
N ALA A 32 1.65 6.44 -3.25
CA ALA A 32 2.90 5.71 -3.44
C ALA A 32 2.71 4.26 -3.91
N ILE A 33 1.65 3.56 -3.48
CA ILE A 33 1.48 2.13 -3.79
C ILE A 33 1.43 1.89 -5.31
N PRO A 34 0.61 2.61 -6.10
CA PRO A 34 0.59 2.42 -7.55
C PRO A 34 1.94 2.76 -8.22
N LEU A 35 2.66 3.77 -7.72
CA LEU A 35 3.96 4.17 -8.25
C LEU A 35 5.03 3.09 -8.00
N ILE A 36 5.05 2.49 -6.81
CA ILE A 36 5.96 1.40 -6.45
C ILE A 36 5.67 0.17 -7.31
N LEU A 37 4.39 -0.20 -7.47
CA LEU A 37 4.00 -1.32 -8.34
C LEU A 37 4.33 -1.07 -9.81
N GLY A 38 4.42 0.20 -10.23
CA GLY A 38 4.91 0.61 -11.53
C GLY A 38 6.40 0.30 -11.79
N GLY A 39 7.16 -0.12 -10.78
CA GLY A 39 8.54 -0.59 -10.90
C GLY A 39 9.59 0.52 -11.01
N GLY A 40 9.21 1.77 -10.75
CA GLY A 40 10.12 2.91 -10.68
C GLY A 40 10.63 3.17 -9.26
N ASP A 41 11.68 3.99 -9.16
CA ASP A 41 12.15 4.50 -7.87
C ASP A 41 11.17 5.56 -7.34
N VAL A 42 10.79 5.45 -6.06
CA VAL A 42 9.83 6.36 -5.42
C VAL A 42 10.46 7.01 -4.19
N LEU A 43 10.46 8.35 -4.16
CA LEU A 43 10.79 9.14 -2.98
C LEU A 43 9.49 9.62 -2.32
N MET A 44 9.23 9.22 -1.08
CA MET A 44 8.06 9.64 -0.31
C MET A 44 8.47 10.57 0.84
N ALA A 45 7.82 11.73 0.95
CA ALA A 45 8.01 12.67 2.06
C ALA A 45 6.65 12.97 2.73
N ALA A 46 6.52 12.62 4.00
CA ALA A 46 5.32 12.84 4.80
C ALA A 46 5.68 12.83 6.29
N GLU A 47 4.80 13.30 7.16
CA GLU A 47 5.03 13.37 8.61
C GLU A 47 5.15 11.98 9.28
N THR A 48 5.78 11.90 10.45
CA THR A 48 5.83 10.66 11.23
C THR A 48 4.41 10.22 11.60
N GLY A 49 4.11 8.93 11.46
CA GLY A 49 2.76 8.38 11.67
C GLY A 49 1.85 8.43 10.44
N SER A 50 2.29 9.00 9.30
CA SER A 50 1.48 9.10 8.08
C SER A 50 1.22 7.77 7.33
N GLY A 51 1.83 6.66 7.77
CA GLY A 51 1.66 5.36 7.12
C GLY A 51 2.69 5.01 6.03
N LYS A 52 3.79 5.76 5.91
CA LYS A 52 4.90 5.49 4.94
C LYS A 52 5.42 4.05 4.97
N THR A 53 5.48 3.42 6.13
CA THR A 53 5.91 2.02 6.26
C THR A 53 4.96 1.08 5.52
N GLY A 54 3.65 1.24 5.70
CA GLY A 54 2.64 0.46 4.96
C GLY A 54 2.70 0.75 3.46
N ALA A 55 2.89 2.03 3.09
CA ALA A 55 3.01 2.45 1.69
C ALA A 55 4.14 1.71 0.96
N PHE A 56 5.28 1.49 1.62
CA PHE A 56 6.40 0.71 1.08
C PHE A 56 6.18 -0.81 1.17
N CYS A 57 5.77 -1.31 2.34
CA CYS A 57 5.76 -2.75 2.61
C CYS A 57 4.65 -3.50 1.85
N LEU A 58 3.43 -2.95 1.78
CA LEU A 58 2.29 -3.61 1.17
C LEU A 58 2.54 -4.02 -0.30
N PRO A 59 3.03 -3.12 -1.20
CA PRO A 59 3.34 -3.49 -2.58
C PRO A 59 4.66 -4.27 -2.75
N SER A 60 5.50 -4.35 -1.70
CA SER A 60 6.79 -5.06 -1.76
C SER A 60 6.63 -6.58 -1.62
N PHE A 61 5.53 -7.06 -1.03
CA PHE A 61 5.28 -8.49 -0.91
C PHE A 61 4.82 -9.06 -2.26
N ARG A 62 5.72 -9.80 -2.91
CA ARG A 62 5.40 -10.71 -4.02
C ARG A 62 5.51 -12.14 -3.52
N LEU A 63 4.40 -12.87 -3.56
CA LEU A 63 4.40 -14.33 -3.45
C LEU A 63 4.74 -14.88 -4.84
N TYR A 64 5.85 -15.61 -4.92
CA TYR A 64 6.29 -16.29 -6.15
C TYR A 64 5.49 -17.55 -6.41
#